data_AF-A0A674HBZ9-F1
#
_entry.id   AF-A0A674HBZ9-F1
#
_cell.length_a   1.000
_cell.length_b   1.000
_cell.length_c   1.000
_cell.angle_alpha   90.00
_cell.angle_beta   90.00
_cell.angle_gamma   90.00
#
_symmetry.space_group_name_H-M   'P 1'
#
loop_
_entity.id
_entity.type
_entity.pdbx_description
1 polymer ?
#
loop_
_entity_poly.entity_id
_entity_poly.type
_entity_poly.pdbx_seq_one_letter_code
_entity_poly.pdbx_strand_id
1 'polypeptide(L)'
;MERHPRLQRQRRRYLVQQRRRYRLAPFAPGLPWALPLGTPLEPDLSFTLAKASAFYLRGTAANLQAKLRGFLARPCSWPSVEAMGRVFQSFHTPVTEYVVRHWQEDAFFGEQFLSGVNPVLLRRCRRLPPNFPVSEAVVAPSLGPGTSLRREMEDGRLFLADYALLEGLPTGDIGGHPQFVAAPLCLLWLDPRGRLLPVAIQLSQRPGPGSPIFGPGGGGWALAKLWVRNAHFVLHEMVTHLLHGHFLAEAFAVATHRLPAAHPVHQLLLPHLRFTFHINVLARETLLSPGGVIDQVRSPGREGTLALVARGVAALTFRELCVPEDVAERDVGDIPGYHYRDDALEIWDAIHSYVEGIVALFYAEDSEVAEDEELQEWVGEIFTYGVLGNEKSGFPSQLHSRPELVKFLTMIIFCCSARHAAVNSGQVAPGDTWGHLGTPGDTWGHLGTLGTPGDTWGQWGHLGTPGDTWGHLGTPGDTWGHLGTPGTPGDTGDTWGHLGTPGDTPGDTWGHLGTPGDTGDTWGHWGQWGHLGTPGDTWGHWGHLGTPGDTRDTWGHLGTLGTPGDTRDTWGHLGTPGTLGDTWGHLGTPGGRINQTCPSGSA
;
A
#
# COMPACT_ATOMS: atom_id res chain seq x y z
N MET A 1 -31.43 1.22 8.99
CA MET A 1 -31.63 1.66 7.58
C MET A 1 -32.62 2.82 7.45
N GLU A 2 -32.41 3.70 6.46
CA GLU A 2 -33.27 4.85 6.11
C GLU A 2 -34.61 4.40 5.50
N ARG A 3 -35.74 4.86 6.06
CA ARG A 3 -37.11 4.45 5.68
C ARG A 3 -37.85 5.48 4.83
N HIS A 4 -37.34 6.70 4.68
CA HIS A 4 -38.04 7.75 3.94
C HIS A 4 -37.97 7.52 2.41
N PRO A 5 -39.12 7.39 1.69
CA PRO A 5 -39.13 6.94 0.29
C PRO A 5 -38.36 7.84 -0.69
N ARG A 6 -38.24 9.15 -0.42
CA ARG A 6 -37.44 10.06 -1.25
C ARG A 6 -35.94 9.75 -1.15
N LEU A 7 -35.45 9.47 0.06
CA LEU A 7 -34.04 9.17 0.31
C LEU A 7 -33.67 7.79 -0.24
N GLN A 8 -34.54 6.79 -0.07
CA GLN A 8 -34.37 5.49 -0.74
C GLN A 8 -34.31 5.61 -2.27
N ARG A 9 -35.17 6.43 -2.89
CA ARG A 9 -35.15 6.68 -4.34
C ARG A 9 -33.86 7.40 -4.78
N GLN A 10 -33.37 8.34 -3.99
CA GLN A 10 -32.08 9.03 -4.23
C GLN A 10 -30.91 8.04 -4.14
N ARG A 11 -30.86 7.21 -3.09
CA ARG A 11 -29.83 6.19 -2.84
C ARG A 11 -29.77 5.17 -3.98
N ARG A 12 -30.91 4.61 -4.41
CA ARG A 12 -31.00 3.70 -5.57
C ARG A 12 -30.53 4.35 -6.88
N ARG A 13 -30.85 5.63 -7.14
CA ARG A 13 -30.35 6.36 -8.32
C ARG A 13 -28.83 6.57 -8.26
N TYR A 14 -28.30 6.91 -7.10
CA TYR A 14 -26.86 7.06 -6.86
C TYR A 14 -26.11 5.76 -7.13
N LEU A 15 -26.57 4.62 -6.58
CA LEU A 15 -25.99 3.29 -6.84
C LEU A 15 -25.90 2.97 -8.33
N VAL A 16 -26.98 3.19 -9.09
CA VAL A 16 -26.99 2.98 -10.56
C VAL A 16 -25.98 3.89 -11.28
N GLN A 17 -25.80 5.13 -10.81
CA GLN A 17 -24.79 6.04 -11.36
C GLN A 17 -23.36 5.56 -11.05
N GLN A 18 -23.07 5.14 -9.81
CA GLN A 18 -21.74 4.65 -9.45
C GLN A 18 -21.39 3.33 -10.16
N ARG A 19 -22.32 2.39 -10.27
CA ARG A 19 -22.12 1.14 -11.06
C ARG A 19 -21.83 1.41 -12.54
N ARG A 20 -22.36 2.52 -13.11
CA ARG A 20 -22.06 2.96 -14.49
C ARG A 20 -20.71 3.65 -14.64
N ARG A 21 -20.22 4.29 -13.58
CA ARG A 21 -18.97 5.06 -13.51
C ARG A 21 -17.79 4.15 -13.19
N TYR A 22 -17.85 3.49 -12.05
CA TYR A 22 -16.85 2.53 -11.57
C TYR A 22 -17.21 1.14 -12.11
N ARG A 23 -17.05 0.98 -13.42
CA ARG A 23 -17.21 -0.34 -14.06
C ARG A 23 -16.02 -1.22 -13.71
N LEU A 24 -16.28 -2.49 -13.49
CA LEU A 24 -15.25 -3.53 -13.40
C LEU A 24 -15.06 -4.14 -14.78
N ALA A 25 -13.82 -4.43 -15.16
CA ALA A 25 -13.49 -5.25 -16.32
C ALA A 25 -12.29 -6.17 -16.02
N PRO A 26 -12.21 -7.35 -16.65
CA PRO A 26 -11.01 -8.18 -16.58
C PRO A 26 -9.83 -7.48 -17.26
N PHE A 27 -8.69 -7.38 -16.57
CA PHE A 27 -7.45 -6.87 -17.15
C PHE A 27 -6.64 -7.97 -17.88
N ALA A 28 -6.53 -9.14 -17.25
CA ALA A 28 -5.93 -10.35 -17.82
C ALA A 28 -6.59 -11.61 -17.23
N PRO A 29 -6.49 -12.78 -17.88
CA PRO A 29 -7.06 -14.02 -17.37
C PRO A 29 -6.54 -14.37 -15.97
N GLY A 30 -7.44 -14.71 -15.04
CA GLY A 30 -7.10 -15.10 -13.67
C GLY A 30 -6.68 -13.96 -12.73
N LEU A 31 -6.70 -12.70 -13.17
CA LEU A 31 -6.46 -11.53 -12.31
C LEU A 31 -7.76 -10.95 -11.76
N PRO A 32 -7.73 -10.22 -10.62
CA PRO A 32 -8.87 -9.45 -10.14
C PRO A 32 -9.39 -8.49 -11.22
N TRP A 33 -10.70 -8.25 -11.27
CA TRP A 33 -11.23 -7.23 -12.16
C TRP A 33 -10.87 -5.85 -11.62
N ALA A 34 -10.56 -4.94 -12.54
CA ALA A 34 -10.03 -3.63 -12.23
C ALA A 34 -10.82 -2.53 -12.94
N LEU A 35 -10.50 -1.27 -12.67
CA LEU A 35 -11.03 -0.15 -13.45
C LEU A 35 -10.45 -0.19 -14.88
N PRO A 36 -11.28 -0.15 -15.95
CA PRO A 36 -10.81 -0.16 -17.32
C PRO A 36 -9.83 0.97 -17.61
N LEU A 37 -8.80 0.69 -18.40
CA LEU A 37 -7.88 1.74 -18.89
C LEU A 37 -8.65 2.80 -19.70
N GLY A 38 -8.23 4.05 -19.58
CA GLY A 38 -8.94 5.20 -20.15
C GLY A 38 -10.24 5.60 -19.44
N THR A 39 -10.62 4.97 -18.31
CA THR A 39 -11.76 5.45 -17.50
C THR A 39 -11.41 6.79 -16.87
N PRO A 40 -12.20 7.86 -17.09
CA PRO A 40 -11.93 9.18 -16.50
C PRO A 40 -12.04 9.13 -14.97
N LEU A 41 -10.91 9.38 -14.29
CA LEU A 41 -10.87 9.52 -12.83
C LEU A 41 -11.37 10.91 -12.40
N GLU A 42 -12.00 10.98 -11.22
CA GLU A 42 -12.28 12.28 -10.60
C GLU A 42 -10.97 12.96 -10.15
N PRO A 43 -10.96 14.29 -10.01
CA PRO A 43 -9.83 15.01 -9.42
C PRO A 43 -9.42 14.44 -8.05
N ASP A 44 -10.40 14.06 -7.22
CA ASP A 44 -10.17 13.53 -5.86
C ASP A 44 -9.60 12.10 -5.85
N LEU A 45 -9.76 11.35 -6.96
CA LEU A 45 -9.20 10.01 -7.15
C LEU A 45 -7.85 10.03 -7.85
N SER A 46 -7.54 11.14 -8.52
CA SER A 46 -6.27 11.38 -9.20
C SER A 46 -5.22 11.89 -8.23
N PHE A 47 -3.94 11.76 -8.57
CA PHE A 47 -2.91 12.46 -7.79
C PHE A 47 -3.16 13.97 -7.78
N THR A 48 -3.12 14.57 -6.59
CA THR A 48 -3.06 16.04 -6.46
C THR A 48 -1.81 16.57 -7.17
N LEU A 49 -1.83 17.84 -7.59
CA LEU A 49 -0.67 18.45 -8.27
C LEU A 49 0.64 18.25 -7.47
N ALA A 50 0.61 18.48 -6.16
CA ALA A 50 1.76 18.25 -5.28
C ALA A 50 2.25 16.77 -5.30
N LYS A 51 1.32 15.80 -5.24
CA LYS A 51 1.67 14.36 -5.30
C LYS A 51 2.23 13.98 -6.67
N ALA A 52 1.61 14.46 -7.76
CA ALA A 52 2.05 14.21 -9.12
C ALA A 52 3.43 14.82 -9.39
N SER A 53 3.64 16.10 -9.08
CA SER A 53 4.94 16.76 -9.20
C SER A 53 6.01 16.01 -8.40
N ALA A 54 5.76 15.68 -7.14
CA ALA A 54 6.72 14.95 -6.32
C ALA A 54 7.00 13.52 -6.81
N PHE A 55 6.03 12.85 -7.44
CA PHE A 55 6.22 11.54 -8.06
C PHE A 55 7.08 11.63 -9.33
N TYR A 56 6.64 12.43 -10.31
CA TYR A 56 7.31 12.55 -11.60
C TYR A 56 8.69 13.21 -11.51
N LEU A 57 8.89 14.22 -10.65
CA LEU A 57 10.21 14.83 -10.47
C LEU A 57 11.22 13.86 -9.87
N ARG A 58 10.86 13.10 -8.82
CA ARG A 58 11.76 12.09 -8.23
C ARG A 58 12.08 10.97 -9.21
N GLY A 59 11.07 10.43 -9.90
CA GLY A 59 11.27 9.43 -10.95
C GLY A 59 12.16 9.93 -12.10
N THR A 60 11.96 11.17 -12.55
CA THR A 60 12.78 11.78 -13.60
C THR A 60 14.22 12.01 -13.14
N ALA A 61 14.42 12.54 -11.93
CA ALA A 61 15.74 12.78 -11.37
C ALA A 61 16.55 11.48 -11.21
N ALA A 62 15.94 10.43 -10.65
CA ALA A 62 16.58 9.13 -10.48
C ALA A 62 16.95 8.50 -11.83
N ASN A 63 16.04 8.52 -12.81
CA ASN A 63 16.31 8.02 -14.17
C ASN A 63 17.40 8.83 -14.88
N LEU A 64 17.40 10.16 -14.75
CA LEU A 64 18.43 11.02 -15.32
C LEU A 64 19.80 10.73 -14.69
N GLN A 65 19.88 10.60 -13.37
CA GLN A 65 21.10 10.23 -12.66
C GLN A 65 21.62 8.84 -13.10
N ALA A 66 20.75 7.85 -13.19
CA ALA A 66 21.11 6.50 -13.64
C ALA A 66 21.54 6.47 -15.12
N LYS A 67 20.91 7.28 -15.99
CA LYS A 67 21.29 7.43 -17.40
C LYS A 67 22.64 8.14 -17.56
N LEU A 68 22.88 9.23 -16.84
CA LEU A 68 24.15 9.97 -16.87
C LEU A 68 25.32 9.16 -16.31
N ARG A 69 25.08 8.29 -15.32
CA ARG A 69 26.08 7.32 -14.82
C ARG A 69 26.21 6.06 -15.71
N GLY A 70 25.49 6.00 -16.83
CA GLY A 70 25.57 4.92 -17.82
C GLY A 70 24.93 3.60 -17.40
N PHE A 71 24.20 3.55 -16.28
CA PHE A 71 23.61 2.30 -15.77
C PHE A 71 22.48 1.78 -16.65
N LEU A 72 21.64 2.68 -17.19
CA LEU A 72 20.49 2.34 -18.04
C LEU A 72 20.84 2.05 -19.51
N ALA A 73 22.10 2.29 -19.92
CA ALA A 73 22.55 2.16 -21.31
C ALA A 73 23.74 1.20 -21.45
N ARG A 74 23.97 0.33 -20.44
CA ARG A 74 25.10 -0.58 -20.40
C ARG A 74 24.82 -1.84 -21.24
N PRO A 75 25.54 -2.10 -22.35
CA PRO A 75 25.25 -3.22 -23.26
C PRO A 75 25.83 -4.57 -22.79
N CYS A 76 26.44 -4.63 -21.60
CA CYS A 76 27.22 -5.78 -21.16
C CYS A 76 27.14 -5.99 -19.64
N SER A 77 27.39 -7.22 -19.19
CA SER A 77 27.46 -7.58 -17.76
C SER A 77 28.45 -6.70 -16.99
N TRP A 78 28.22 -6.54 -15.69
CA TRP A 78 29.21 -5.95 -14.79
C TRP A 78 30.47 -6.84 -14.74
N PRO A 79 31.69 -6.26 -14.65
CA PRO A 79 32.92 -7.04 -14.69
C PRO A 79 33.17 -7.83 -13.39
N SER A 80 32.52 -7.43 -12.29
CA SER A 80 32.55 -8.11 -11.00
C SER A 80 31.34 -7.71 -10.16
N VAL A 81 31.14 -8.32 -8.99
CA VAL A 81 30.05 -7.96 -8.06
C VAL A 81 30.35 -6.62 -7.37
N GLU A 82 31.61 -6.37 -6.99
CA GLU A 82 32.07 -5.11 -6.40
C GLU A 82 31.81 -3.93 -7.35
N ALA A 83 31.95 -4.18 -8.66
CA ALA A 83 31.67 -3.19 -9.70
C ALA A 83 30.20 -2.76 -9.78
N MET A 84 29.26 -3.61 -9.33
CA MET A 84 27.83 -3.28 -9.16
C MET A 84 27.62 -2.32 -7.98
N GLY A 85 28.52 -2.33 -6.99
CA GLY A 85 28.49 -1.46 -5.80
C GLY A 85 28.40 0.05 -6.11
N ARG A 86 28.83 0.46 -7.30
CA ARG A 86 28.72 1.84 -7.81
C ARG A 86 27.27 2.33 -7.97
N VAL A 87 26.30 1.43 -8.11
CA VAL A 87 24.87 1.80 -8.07
C VAL A 87 24.52 2.36 -6.70
N PHE A 88 24.94 1.71 -5.62
CA PHE A 88 24.68 2.15 -4.24
C PHE A 88 25.47 3.40 -3.82
N GLN A 89 26.55 3.77 -4.52
CA GLN A 89 27.18 5.11 -4.41
C GLN A 89 26.33 6.24 -5.03
N SER A 90 25.23 5.89 -5.70
CA SER A 90 24.30 6.83 -6.36
C SER A 90 22.99 6.95 -5.60
N PHE A 91 22.58 5.83 -4.98
CA PHE A 91 21.36 5.64 -4.22
C PHE A 91 21.74 5.03 -2.87
N HIS A 92 22.47 5.82 -2.08
CA HIS A 92 23.05 5.41 -0.80
C HIS A 92 22.09 5.68 0.36
N THR A 93 22.00 4.73 1.27
CA THR A 93 21.28 4.80 2.55
C THR A 93 21.97 3.88 3.58
N PRO A 94 21.78 4.06 4.89
CA PRO A 94 22.43 3.21 5.90
C PRO A 94 22.13 1.72 5.72
N VAL A 95 20.90 1.38 5.32
CA VAL A 95 20.48 0.00 5.09
C VAL A 95 21.04 -0.58 3.78
N THR A 96 21.16 0.21 2.69
CA THR A 96 21.85 -0.28 1.48
C THR A 96 23.34 -0.50 1.71
N GLU A 97 23.99 0.35 2.51
CA GLU A 97 25.39 0.16 2.91
C GLU A 97 25.57 -1.13 3.74
N TYR A 98 24.66 -1.41 4.67
CA TYR A 98 24.62 -2.66 5.42
C TYR A 98 24.45 -3.87 4.49
N VAL A 99 23.47 -3.84 3.58
CA VAL A 99 23.26 -4.90 2.58
C VAL A 99 24.52 -5.17 1.76
N VAL A 100 25.19 -4.13 1.25
CA VAL A 100 26.41 -4.28 0.43
C VAL A 100 27.56 -4.94 1.21
N ARG A 101 27.65 -4.71 2.53
CA ARG A 101 28.65 -5.38 3.38
C ARG A 101 28.27 -6.82 3.73
N HIS A 102 27.00 -7.08 4.04
CA HIS A 102 26.56 -8.31 4.71
C HIS A 102 25.80 -9.31 3.81
N TRP A 103 25.50 -9.01 2.53
CA TRP A 103 24.70 -9.89 1.65
C TRP A 103 25.23 -11.33 1.47
N GLN A 104 26.53 -11.56 1.68
CA GLN A 104 27.13 -12.90 1.60
C GLN A 104 26.93 -13.74 2.87
N GLU A 105 26.55 -13.12 3.99
CA GLU A 105 26.43 -13.81 5.28
C GLU A 105 25.16 -14.67 5.34
N ASP A 106 25.28 -15.86 5.93
CA ASP A 106 24.13 -16.77 6.10
C ASP A 106 23.12 -16.23 7.12
N ALA A 107 23.58 -15.55 8.17
CA ALA A 107 22.72 -14.90 9.15
C ALA A 107 21.87 -13.79 8.52
N PHE A 108 22.49 -12.84 7.81
CA PHE A 108 21.75 -11.77 7.14
C PHE A 108 20.84 -12.27 6.01
N PHE A 109 21.20 -13.37 5.34
CA PHE A 109 20.29 -14.04 4.40
C PHE A 109 19.02 -14.56 5.09
N GLY A 110 19.15 -15.19 6.27
CA GLY A 110 18.03 -15.72 7.04
C GLY A 110 17.18 -14.61 7.68
N GLU A 111 17.81 -13.58 8.25
CA GLU A 111 17.15 -12.41 8.85
C GLU A 111 16.17 -11.72 7.89
N GLN A 112 16.51 -11.66 6.59
CA GLN A 112 15.64 -11.08 5.55
C GLN A 112 14.31 -11.83 5.34
N PHE A 113 14.12 -13.03 5.90
CA PHE A 113 12.82 -13.71 5.93
C PHE A 113 11.91 -13.25 7.09
N LEU A 114 12.47 -12.58 8.09
CA LEU A 114 11.77 -12.08 9.27
C LEU A 114 11.57 -10.56 9.22
N SER A 115 12.60 -9.83 8.81
CA SER A 115 12.65 -8.35 8.84
C SER A 115 13.03 -7.72 7.50
N GLY A 116 13.10 -8.52 6.43
CA GLY A 116 13.31 -8.03 5.06
C GLY A 116 12.01 -7.60 4.37
N VAL A 117 12.12 -7.27 3.08
CA VAL A 117 11.02 -6.69 2.27
C VAL A 117 9.82 -7.63 2.02
N ASN A 118 9.96 -8.94 2.27
CA ASN A 118 8.88 -9.93 2.11
C ASN A 118 8.83 -10.89 3.30
N PRO A 119 8.43 -10.40 4.49
CA PRO A 119 8.55 -11.11 5.77
C PRO A 119 7.36 -12.05 6.05
N VAL A 120 6.67 -12.55 5.01
CA VAL A 120 5.41 -13.32 5.14
C VAL A 120 5.48 -14.76 4.60
N LEU A 121 6.62 -15.16 4.03
CA LEU A 121 6.74 -16.46 3.35
C LEU A 121 7.07 -17.62 4.30
N LEU A 122 7.83 -17.35 5.37
CA LEU A 122 8.43 -18.39 6.21
C LEU A 122 7.37 -19.15 7.01
N ARG A 123 7.44 -20.49 7.02
CA ARG A 123 6.59 -21.40 7.81
C ARG A 123 7.41 -22.43 8.57
N ARG A 124 6.96 -22.92 9.73
CA ARG A 124 7.66 -23.99 10.48
C ARG A 124 7.60 -25.32 9.73
N CYS A 125 8.72 -26.02 9.70
CA CYS A 125 8.89 -27.31 9.03
C CYS A 125 9.02 -28.44 10.06
N ARG A 126 7.88 -29.00 10.49
CA ARG A 126 7.84 -30.19 11.36
C ARG A 126 8.02 -31.51 10.60
N ARG A 127 7.96 -31.47 9.26
CA ARG A 127 8.21 -32.59 8.34
C ARG A 127 8.59 -32.04 6.97
N LEU A 128 9.69 -32.54 6.41
CA LEU A 128 10.13 -32.17 5.06
C LEU A 128 9.07 -32.54 3.99
N PRO A 129 8.87 -31.69 2.96
CA PRO A 129 8.12 -32.05 1.76
C PRO A 129 8.73 -33.29 1.06
N PRO A 130 7.92 -34.19 0.48
CA PRO A 130 8.43 -35.40 -0.19
C PRO A 130 9.30 -35.09 -1.41
N ASN A 131 9.14 -33.90 -2.00
CA ASN A 131 9.96 -33.40 -3.10
C ASN A 131 11.24 -32.66 -2.65
N PHE A 132 11.52 -32.60 -1.34
CA PHE A 132 12.73 -32.00 -0.77
C PHE A 132 13.49 -33.02 0.11
N PRO A 133 14.17 -34.01 -0.49
CA PRO A 133 14.82 -35.12 0.22
C PRO A 133 16.17 -34.71 0.85
N VAL A 134 16.14 -33.73 1.76
CA VAL A 134 17.32 -33.31 2.55
C VAL A 134 17.77 -34.47 3.42
N SER A 135 19.06 -34.81 3.35
CA SER A 135 19.67 -35.84 4.20
C SER A 135 20.43 -35.23 5.37
N GLU A 136 20.61 -36.01 6.44
CA GLU A 136 21.39 -35.60 7.62
C GLU A 136 22.77 -35.06 7.25
N ALA A 137 23.45 -35.68 6.26
CA ALA A 137 24.78 -35.28 5.82
C ALA A 137 24.85 -33.86 5.22
N VAL A 138 23.74 -33.33 4.68
CA VAL A 138 23.68 -31.95 4.14
C VAL A 138 23.66 -30.92 5.28
N VAL A 139 22.93 -31.21 6.36
CA VAL A 139 22.67 -30.25 7.44
C VAL A 139 23.59 -30.41 8.64
N ALA A 140 24.17 -31.60 8.86
CA ALA A 140 25.07 -31.89 9.98
C ALA A 140 26.25 -30.89 10.15
N PRO A 141 26.87 -30.33 9.08
CA PRO A 141 27.89 -29.27 9.23
C PRO A 141 27.37 -27.99 9.87
N SER A 142 26.06 -27.71 9.77
CA SER A 142 25.41 -26.54 10.36
C SER A 142 24.85 -26.82 11.74
N LEU A 143 24.15 -27.96 11.91
CA LEU A 143 23.52 -28.37 13.16
C LEU A 143 24.54 -28.79 14.24
N GLY A 144 25.68 -29.33 13.82
CA GLY A 144 26.69 -29.91 14.70
C GLY A 144 26.28 -31.27 15.29
N PRO A 145 27.18 -31.92 16.06
CA PRO A 145 27.00 -33.31 16.51
C PRO A 145 26.03 -33.48 17.70
N GLY A 146 25.49 -32.39 18.27
CA GLY A 146 24.62 -32.44 19.45
C GLY A 146 23.14 -32.72 19.14
N THR A 147 22.76 -32.77 17.88
CA THR A 147 21.37 -32.88 17.41
C THR A 147 21.28 -33.61 16.06
N SER A 148 20.11 -33.65 15.45
CA SER A 148 19.86 -34.22 14.13
C SER A 148 18.74 -33.50 13.39
N LEU A 149 18.70 -33.60 12.06
CA LEU A 149 17.62 -33.07 11.20
C LEU A 149 16.23 -33.44 11.72
N ARG A 150 16.06 -34.70 12.16
CA ARG A 150 14.81 -35.18 12.74
C ARG A 150 14.48 -34.47 14.06
N ARG A 151 15.44 -34.38 14.97
CA ARG A 151 15.24 -33.75 16.28
C ARG A 151 14.91 -32.27 16.13
N GLU A 152 15.59 -31.56 15.24
CA GLU A 152 15.33 -30.13 14.99
C GLU A 152 13.96 -29.88 14.33
N MET A 153 13.37 -30.85 13.61
CA MET A 153 11.97 -30.79 13.16
C MET A 153 10.99 -31.06 14.32
N GLU A 154 11.28 -32.04 15.18
CA GLU A 154 10.46 -32.41 16.34
C GLU A 154 10.45 -31.29 17.41
N ASP A 155 11.61 -30.69 17.68
CA ASP A 155 11.81 -29.51 18.55
C ASP A 155 11.32 -28.20 17.89
N GLY A 156 10.85 -28.25 16.63
CA GLY A 156 10.23 -27.12 15.93
C GLY A 156 11.19 -25.99 15.55
N ARG A 157 12.50 -26.26 15.40
CA ARG A 157 13.54 -25.26 15.10
C ARG A 157 13.84 -25.10 13.61
N LEU A 158 13.24 -25.93 12.75
CA LEU A 158 13.39 -25.84 11.30
C LEU A 158 12.20 -25.13 10.66
N PHE A 159 12.50 -24.33 9.63
CA PHE A 159 11.57 -23.50 8.89
C PHE A 159 11.80 -23.65 7.39
N LEU A 160 10.73 -23.54 6.60
CA LEU A 160 10.76 -23.69 5.15
C LEU A 160 10.28 -22.39 4.48
N ALA A 161 11.03 -21.95 3.48
CA ALA A 161 10.55 -21.05 2.45
C ALA A 161 10.41 -21.83 1.13
N ASP A 162 9.17 -22.00 0.69
CA ASP A 162 8.82 -22.75 -0.52
C ASP A 162 8.33 -21.80 -1.61
N TYR A 163 8.92 -21.91 -2.80
CA TYR A 163 8.62 -21.07 -3.96
C TYR A 163 7.87 -21.83 -5.06
N ALA A 164 7.11 -22.88 -4.71
CA ALA A 164 6.34 -23.71 -5.64
C ALA A 164 5.45 -22.93 -6.63
N LEU A 165 4.93 -21.75 -6.26
CA LEU A 165 4.18 -20.86 -7.16
C LEU A 165 4.97 -20.47 -8.42
N LEU A 166 6.30 -20.49 -8.39
CA LEU A 166 7.19 -20.13 -9.49
C LEU A 166 7.51 -21.30 -10.45
N GLU A 167 7.17 -22.55 -10.09
CA GLU A 167 7.54 -23.74 -10.88
C GLU A 167 6.91 -23.69 -12.28
N GLY A 168 7.74 -23.76 -13.32
CA GLY A 168 7.28 -23.69 -14.71
C GLY A 168 6.53 -22.41 -15.05
N LEU A 169 6.93 -21.25 -14.52
CA LEU A 169 6.51 -19.96 -15.09
C LEU A 169 7.15 -19.75 -16.47
N PRO A 170 6.43 -19.11 -17.42
CA PRO A 170 7.06 -18.50 -18.59
C PRO A 170 8.17 -17.52 -18.17
N THR A 171 9.22 -17.42 -18.99
CA THR A 171 10.32 -16.47 -18.79
C THR A 171 10.46 -15.53 -19.98
N GLY A 172 10.93 -14.32 -19.71
CA GLY A 172 11.12 -13.28 -20.72
C GLY A 172 12.43 -13.43 -21.48
N ASP A 173 12.58 -12.58 -22.51
CA ASP A 173 13.85 -12.30 -23.16
C ASP A 173 14.18 -10.82 -22.94
N ILE A 174 15.41 -10.53 -22.52
CA ILE A 174 15.90 -9.16 -22.31
C ILE A 174 17.08 -8.93 -23.24
N GLY A 175 16.87 -8.15 -24.29
CA GLY A 175 17.92 -7.74 -25.22
C GLY A 175 18.47 -8.85 -26.14
N GLY A 176 17.69 -9.91 -26.40
CA GLY A 176 18.14 -11.12 -27.11
C GLY A 176 18.75 -12.18 -26.20
N HIS A 177 18.58 -12.04 -24.88
CA HIS A 177 19.05 -12.99 -23.88
C HIS A 177 17.87 -13.61 -23.12
N PRO A 178 17.63 -14.93 -23.28
CA PRO A 178 16.63 -15.65 -22.49
C PRO A 178 16.90 -15.51 -20.99
N GLN A 179 15.84 -15.22 -20.25
CA GLN A 179 15.87 -15.12 -18.80
C GLN A 179 15.37 -16.41 -18.13
N PHE A 180 15.64 -16.53 -16.84
CA PHE A 180 15.41 -17.75 -16.07
C PHE A 180 14.80 -17.43 -14.71
N VAL A 181 13.94 -18.33 -14.22
CA VAL A 181 13.31 -18.27 -12.88
C VAL A 181 13.48 -19.65 -12.24
N ALA A 182 13.93 -19.67 -10.98
CA ALA A 182 13.99 -20.88 -10.17
C ALA A 182 12.74 -20.97 -9.27
N ALA A 183 12.38 -22.19 -8.85
CA ALA A 183 11.30 -22.45 -7.90
C ALA A 183 11.83 -23.19 -6.66
N PRO A 184 12.73 -22.56 -5.87
CA PRO A 184 13.48 -23.25 -4.85
C PRO A 184 12.65 -23.72 -3.65
N LEU A 185 13.26 -24.61 -2.88
CA LEU A 185 12.92 -24.95 -1.51
C LEU A 185 14.13 -24.60 -0.65
N CYS A 186 13.94 -23.76 0.36
CA CYS A 186 15.01 -23.32 1.27
C CYS A 186 14.65 -23.70 2.71
N LEU A 187 15.45 -24.59 3.30
CA LEU A 187 15.35 -24.98 4.71
C LEU A 187 16.25 -24.05 5.54
N LEU A 188 15.68 -23.46 6.58
CA LEU A 188 16.38 -22.63 7.55
C LEU A 188 16.25 -23.23 8.96
N TRP A 189 17.26 -22.99 9.78
CA TRP A 189 17.38 -23.47 11.15
C TRP A 189 17.50 -22.29 12.11
N LEU A 190 16.67 -22.27 13.15
CA LEU A 190 16.78 -21.33 14.26
C LEU A 190 17.79 -21.88 15.28
N ASP A 191 19.01 -21.35 15.24
CA ASP A 191 20.09 -21.81 16.08
C ASP A 191 19.84 -21.53 17.58
N PRO A 192 20.54 -22.18 18.52
CA PRO A 192 20.39 -21.93 19.95
C PRO A 192 20.76 -20.51 20.41
N ARG A 193 21.23 -19.63 19.53
CA ARG A 193 21.51 -18.21 19.78
C ARG A 193 20.40 -17.29 19.23
N GLY A 194 19.32 -17.86 18.70
CA GLY A 194 18.19 -17.12 18.14
C GLY A 194 18.41 -16.62 16.71
N ARG A 195 19.42 -17.12 15.97
CA ARG A 195 19.68 -16.71 14.59
C ARG A 195 19.05 -17.69 13.61
N LEU A 196 18.33 -17.19 12.63
CA LEU A 196 17.81 -18.00 11.53
C LEU A 196 18.88 -18.18 10.45
N LEU A 197 19.30 -19.41 10.20
CA LEU A 197 20.41 -19.75 9.29
C LEU A 197 19.93 -20.69 8.16
N PRO A 198 20.20 -20.41 6.88
CA PRO A 198 19.95 -21.35 5.79
C PRO A 198 20.84 -22.60 5.92
N VAL A 199 20.25 -23.80 5.84
CA VAL A 199 20.95 -25.09 6.00
C VAL A 199 20.81 -26.04 4.81
N ALA A 200 19.79 -25.87 3.97
CA ALA A 200 19.67 -26.61 2.70
C ALA A 200 18.89 -25.80 1.65
N ILE A 201 19.30 -25.88 0.38
CA ILE A 201 18.62 -25.26 -0.76
C ILE A 201 18.53 -26.26 -1.91
N GLN A 202 17.32 -26.51 -2.42
CA GLN A 202 17.09 -27.16 -3.72
C GLN A 202 16.50 -26.11 -4.68
N LEU A 203 16.95 -26.04 -5.94
CA LEU A 203 16.56 -24.94 -6.85
C LEU A 203 15.32 -25.20 -7.72
N SER A 204 14.79 -26.42 -7.72
CA SER A 204 13.53 -26.79 -8.38
C SER A 204 12.63 -27.57 -7.42
N GLN A 205 11.33 -27.56 -7.69
CA GLN A 205 10.35 -28.42 -7.03
C GLN A 205 10.50 -29.91 -7.36
N ARG A 206 11.35 -30.27 -8.33
CA ARG A 206 11.58 -31.66 -8.76
C ARG A 206 12.96 -32.14 -8.30
N PRO A 207 13.06 -33.09 -7.35
CA PRO A 207 14.34 -33.64 -6.92
C PRO A 207 14.92 -34.57 -8.00
N GLY A 208 16.25 -34.66 -8.04
CA GLY A 208 16.97 -35.59 -8.92
C GLY A 208 18.40 -35.16 -9.21
N PRO A 209 19.16 -35.91 -10.02
CA PRO A 209 20.57 -35.61 -10.30
C PRO A 209 20.83 -34.23 -10.93
N GLY A 210 19.84 -33.68 -11.66
CA GLY A 210 19.88 -32.33 -12.24
C GLY A 210 19.42 -31.21 -11.31
N SER A 211 18.95 -31.52 -10.09
CA SER A 211 18.52 -30.55 -9.08
C SER A 211 19.16 -30.92 -7.73
N PRO A 212 20.48 -30.68 -7.57
CA PRO A 212 21.19 -31.00 -6.33
C PRO A 212 20.68 -30.15 -5.15
N ILE A 213 20.84 -30.70 -3.94
CA ILE A 213 20.62 -29.97 -2.70
C ILE A 213 21.96 -29.39 -2.25
N PHE A 214 22.04 -28.06 -2.22
CA PHE A 214 23.18 -27.31 -1.73
C PHE A 214 23.08 -27.14 -0.21
N GLY A 215 24.22 -27.27 0.49
CA GLY A 215 24.35 -26.94 1.91
C GLY A 215 25.49 -25.93 2.16
N PRO A 216 25.54 -25.28 3.33
CA PRO A 216 26.58 -24.33 3.70
C PRO A 216 28.00 -24.88 3.54
N GLY A 217 28.93 -24.05 3.09
CA GLY A 217 30.32 -24.42 2.81
C GLY A 217 30.55 -25.29 1.57
N GLY A 218 29.48 -25.81 0.94
CA GLY A 218 29.56 -26.55 -0.31
C GLY A 218 29.80 -25.66 -1.53
N GLY A 219 30.36 -26.25 -2.59
CA GLY A 219 30.50 -25.59 -3.89
C GLY A 219 29.16 -25.11 -4.43
N GLY A 220 29.08 -23.84 -4.86
CA GLY A 220 27.85 -23.24 -5.38
C GLY A 220 26.89 -22.64 -4.34
N TRP A 221 27.18 -22.72 -3.03
CA TRP A 221 26.30 -22.21 -1.96
C TRP A 221 25.86 -20.75 -2.16
N ALA A 222 26.81 -19.85 -2.45
CA ALA A 222 26.51 -18.44 -2.70
C ALA A 222 25.56 -18.22 -3.90
N LEU A 223 25.71 -19.01 -4.97
CA LEU A 223 24.83 -18.95 -6.14
C LEU A 223 23.44 -19.52 -5.83
N ALA A 224 23.35 -20.60 -5.04
CA ALA A 224 22.07 -21.14 -4.58
C ALA A 224 21.29 -20.11 -3.73
N LYS A 225 21.98 -19.38 -2.82
CA LYS A 225 21.38 -18.26 -2.09
C LYS A 225 20.91 -17.13 -3.03
N LEU A 226 21.70 -16.75 -4.04
CA LEU A 226 21.30 -15.74 -5.02
C LEU A 226 20.04 -16.14 -5.80
N TRP A 227 19.91 -17.41 -6.18
CA TRP A 227 18.67 -17.93 -6.80
C TRP A 227 17.46 -17.87 -5.85
N VAL A 228 17.65 -18.16 -4.56
CA VAL A 228 16.57 -17.94 -3.56
C VAL A 228 16.22 -16.47 -3.42
N ARG A 229 17.18 -15.53 -3.39
CA ARG A 229 16.86 -14.09 -3.37
C ARG A 229 16.16 -13.62 -4.65
N ASN A 230 16.50 -14.17 -5.83
CA ASN A 230 15.77 -13.90 -7.08
C ASN A 230 14.32 -14.40 -7.02
N ALA A 231 14.11 -15.65 -6.62
CA ALA A 231 12.77 -16.23 -6.42
C ALA A 231 11.95 -15.42 -5.40
N HIS A 232 12.59 -15.03 -4.29
CA HIS A 232 12.00 -14.18 -3.26
C HIS A 232 11.55 -12.82 -3.77
N PHE A 233 12.36 -12.17 -4.59
CA PHE A 233 12.03 -10.89 -5.23
C PHE A 233 10.91 -11.01 -6.29
N VAL A 234 10.90 -12.08 -7.09
CA VAL A 234 9.84 -12.34 -8.07
C VAL A 234 8.49 -12.59 -7.37
N LEU A 235 8.48 -13.42 -6.32
CA LEU A 235 7.27 -13.72 -5.55
C LEU A 235 6.78 -12.51 -4.74
N HIS A 236 7.70 -11.82 -4.05
CA HIS A 236 7.44 -10.59 -3.31
C HIS A 236 6.70 -9.57 -4.17
N GLU A 237 7.27 -9.23 -5.33
CA GLU A 237 6.77 -8.10 -6.11
C GLU A 237 5.46 -8.41 -6.81
N MET A 238 5.27 -9.63 -7.30
CA MET A 238 4.06 -9.99 -8.06
C MET A 238 2.90 -10.43 -7.16
N VAL A 239 3.18 -11.11 -6.04
CA VAL A 239 2.13 -11.63 -5.15
C VAL A 239 2.01 -10.75 -3.91
N THR A 240 3.05 -10.67 -3.08
CA THR A 240 2.97 -9.94 -1.80
C THR A 240 2.72 -8.43 -1.97
N HIS A 241 3.32 -7.79 -2.98
CA HIS A 241 3.23 -6.36 -3.23
C HIS A 241 2.11 -6.03 -4.23
N LEU A 242 2.22 -6.50 -5.49
CA LEU A 242 1.26 -6.14 -6.55
C LEU A 242 -0.13 -6.75 -6.32
N LEU A 243 -0.25 -8.06 -6.05
CA LEU A 243 -1.57 -8.65 -5.82
C LEU A 243 -2.17 -8.18 -4.49
N HIS A 244 -1.49 -8.45 -3.36
CA HIS A 244 -2.08 -8.23 -2.04
C HIS A 244 -2.16 -6.74 -1.66
N GLY A 245 -1.17 -5.93 -2.07
CA GLY A 245 -1.11 -4.50 -1.73
C GLY A 245 -1.79 -3.57 -2.74
N HIS A 246 -1.81 -3.92 -4.04
CA HIS A 246 -2.36 -3.04 -5.09
C HIS A 246 -3.68 -3.55 -5.69
N PHE A 247 -3.74 -4.79 -6.20
CA PHE A 247 -4.93 -5.24 -6.95
C PHE A 247 -6.12 -5.57 -6.03
N LEU A 248 -5.90 -6.18 -4.87
CA LEU A 248 -6.97 -6.32 -3.88
C LEU A 248 -7.46 -4.96 -3.37
N ALA A 249 -6.54 -4.03 -3.09
CA ALA A 249 -6.88 -2.66 -2.70
C ALA A 249 -7.72 -1.93 -3.75
N GLU A 250 -7.50 -2.15 -5.04
CA GLU A 250 -8.35 -1.61 -6.10
C GLU A 250 -9.71 -2.29 -6.19
N ALA A 251 -9.80 -3.61 -5.98
CA ALA A 251 -11.09 -4.29 -5.90
C ALA A 251 -11.93 -3.76 -4.73
N PHE A 252 -11.32 -3.57 -3.56
CA PHE A 252 -11.94 -2.89 -2.41
C PHE A 252 -12.33 -1.46 -2.76
N ALA A 253 -11.50 -0.72 -3.50
CA ALA A 253 -11.79 0.64 -3.94
C ALA A 253 -13.00 0.70 -4.88
N VAL A 254 -13.10 -0.14 -5.91
CA VAL A 254 -14.23 -0.13 -6.85
C VAL A 254 -15.53 -0.45 -6.11
N ALA A 255 -15.55 -1.52 -5.31
CA ALA A 255 -16.74 -1.89 -4.55
C ALA A 255 -17.17 -0.78 -3.58
N THR A 256 -16.21 -0.17 -2.85
CA THR A 256 -16.50 0.91 -1.89
C THR A 256 -17.00 2.18 -2.56
N HIS A 257 -16.48 2.55 -3.75
CA HIS A 257 -17.01 3.68 -4.52
C HIS A 257 -18.39 3.39 -5.16
N ARG A 258 -18.83 2.12 -5.15
CA ARG A 258 -20.18 1.70 -5.56
C ARG A 258 -21.16 1.58 -4.38
N LEU A 259 -20.70 1.64 -3.13
CA LEU A 259 -21.54 1.93 -1.97
C LEU A 259 -22.01 3.40 -1.97
N PRO A 260 -23.12 3.75 -1.30
CA PRO A 260 -23.54 5.13 -1.14
C PRO A 260 -22.55 5.92 -0.29
N ALA A 261 -22.24 7.15 -0.68
CA ALA A 261 -21.29 7.99 0.06
C ALA A 261 -21.64 8.15 1.56
N ALA A 262 -22.92 8.17 1.91
CA ALA A 262 -23.40 8.28 3.29
C ALA A 262 -23.39 6.95 4.08
N HIS A 263 -22.90 5.84 3.50
CA HIS A 263 -22.78 4.56 4.19
C HIS A 263 -21.57 4.58 5.14
N PRO A 264 -21.67 4.09 6.39
CA PRO A 264 -20.58 4.17 7.36
C PRO A 264 -19.29 3.48 6.87
N VAL A 265 -19.40 2.29 6.27
CA VAL A 265 -18.25 1.60 5.63
C VAL A 265 -17.60 2.42 4.51
N HIS A 266 -18.37 3.19 3.73
CA HIS A 266 -17.80 4.06 2.70
C HIS A 266 -16.98 5.18 3.33
N GLN A 267 -17.53 5.87 4.34
CA GLN A 267 -16.84 6.94 5.07
C GLN A 267 -15.57 6.44 5.77
N LEU A 268 -15.63 5.27 6.40
CA LEU A 268 -14.51 4.63 7.07
C LEU A 268 -13.38 4.27 6.09
N LEU A 269 -13.69 3.63 4.96
CA LEU A 269 -12.68 3.10 4.04
C LEU A 269 -12.10 4.14 3.07
N LEU A 270 -12.85 5.19 2.71
CA LEU A 270 -12.43 6.20 1.72
C LEU A 270 -11.00 6.74 1.94
N PRO A 271 -10.55 7.18 3.14
CA PRO A 271 -9.17 7.67 3.33
C PRO A 271 -8.10 6.61 3.05
N HIS A 272 -8.38 5.33 3.31
CA HIS A 272 -7.44 4.22 3.08
C HIS A 272 -7.34 3.79 1.61
N LEU A 273 -8.26 4.26 0.75
CA LEU A 273 -8.32 3.91 -0.67
C LEU A 273 -7.81 5.05 -1.58
N ARG A 274 -7.27 6.11 -0.96
CA ARG A 274 -6.86 7.34 -1.65
C ARG A 274 -5.74 7.08 -2.66
N PHE A 275 -5.97 7.53 -3.89
CA PHE A 275 -5.08 7.37 -5.06
C PHE A 275 -4.85 5.94 -5.58
N THR A 276 -5.45 4.90 -4.98
CA THR A 276 -5.26 3.50 -5.40
C THR A 276 -5.59 3.29 -6.89
N PHE A 277 -6.67 3.90 -7.39
CA PHE A 277 -6.98 3.88 -8.83
C PHE A 277 -5.88 4.50 -9.68
N HIS A 278 -5.39 5.69 -9.32
CA HIS A 278 -4.43 6.44 -10.14
C HIS A 278 -3.09 5.69 -10.26
N ILE A 279 -2.57 5.15 -9.15
CA ILE A 279 -1.30 4.40 -9.19
C ILE A 279 -1.44 3.06 -9.92
N ASN A 280 -2.58 2.36 -9.77
CA ASN A 280 -2.78 1.08 -10.45
C ASN A 280 -3.07 1.22 -11.95
N VAL A 281 -3.79 2.26 -12.38
CA VAL A 281 -3.95 2.60 -13.79
C VAL A 281 -2.58 2.92 -14.40
N LEU A 282 -1.78 3.77 -13.74
CA LEU A 282 -0.42 4.09 -14.19
C LEU A 282 0.48 2.85 -14.27
N ALA A 283 0.38 1.92 -13.31
CA ALA A 283 1.09 0.65 -13.35
C ALA A 283 0.64 -0.23 -14.53
N ARG A 284 -0.66 -0.31 -14.83
CA ARG A 284 -1.16 -1.03 -16.01
C ARG A 284 -0.71 -0.40 -17.34
N GLU A 285 -0.55 0.92 -17.39
CA GLU A 285 -0.14 1.67 -18.59
C GLU A 285 1.37 1.66 -18.84
N THR A 286 2.20 1.63 -17.78
CA THR A 286 3.68 1.83 -17.89
C THR A 286 4.53 0.66 -17.41
N LEU A 287 4.05 -0.12 -16.43
CA LEU A 287 4.78 -1.25 -15.83
C LEU A 287 4.36 -2.58 -16.47
N LEU A 288 3.06 -2.82 -16.61
CA LEU A 288 2.45 -4.09 -17.05
C LEU A 288 1.91 -4.06 -18.49
N SER A 289 2.08 -2.94 -19.21
CA SER A 289 1.78 -2.84 -20.63
C SER A 289 2.77 -3.67 -21.46
N PRO A 290 2.40 -4.13 -22.68
CA PRO A 290 3.33 -4.82 -23.56
C PRO A 290 4.55 -3.93 -23.90
N GLY A 291 5.75 -4.41 -23.64
CA GLY A 291 6.99 -3.62 -23.76
C GLY A 291 7.20 -2.60 -22.64
N GLY A 292 6.36 -2.60 -21.61
CA GLY A 292 6.52 -1.81 -20.39
C GLY A 292 7.69 -2.28 -19.52
N VAL A 293 7.88 -1.65 -18.37
CA VAL A 293 9.07 -1.88 -17.53
C VAL A 293 9.27 -3.34 -17.12
N ILE A 294 8.20 -4.13 -16.89
CA ILE A 294 8.33 -5.56 -16.53
C ILE A 294 9.00 -6.36 -17.65
N ASP A 295 8.62 -6.15 -18.91
CA ASP A 295 9.23 -6.84 -20.07
C ASP A 295 10.70 -6.47 -20.24
N GLN A 296 11.10 -5.26 -19.85
CA GLN A 296 12.46 -4.75 -20.05
C GLN A 296 13.47 -5.25 -18.99
N VAL A 297 13.04 -5.57 -17.76
CA VAL A 297 13.97 -5.80 -16.63
C VAL A 297 13.67 -7.00 -15.73
N ARG A 298 12.61 -7.79 -15.96
CA ARG A 298 12.21 -8.89 -15.05
C ARG A 298 12.30 -10.25 -15.74
N SER A 299 12.85 -11.25 -15.05
CA SER A 299 13.05 -12.59 -15.62
C SER A 299 11.78 -13.35 -16.04
N PRO A 300 10.58 -13.15 -15.44
CA PRO A 300 9.34 -13.73 -15.98
C PRO A 300 8.82 -13.04 -17.25
N GLY A 301 9.30 -11.83 -17.57
CA GLY A 301 8.62 -10.92 -18.50
C GLY A 301 7.18 -10.64 -18.09
N ARG A 302 6.41 -9.96 -18.95
CA ARG A 302 4.99 -9.67 -18.69
C ARG A 302 4.13 -10.93 -18.63
N GLU A 303 4.37 -11.90 -19.51
CA GLU A 303 3.58 -13.15 -19.55
C GLU A 303 3.75 -13.96 -18.26
N GLY A 304 4.99 -14.23 -17.85
CA GLY A 304 5.28 -14.94 -16.60
C GLY A 304 4.82 -14.17 -15.38
N THR A 305 4.90 -12.83 -15.39
CA THR A 305 4.34 -11.97 -14.34
C THR A 305 2.83 -12.15 -14.21
N LEU A 306 2.06 -12.02 -15.31
CA LEU A 306 0.60 -12.16 -15.26
C LEU A 306 0.19 -13.59 -14.87
N ALA A 307 0.90 -14.61 -15.36
CA ALA A 307 0.69 -15.99 -14.95
C ALA A 307 0.95 -16.21 -13.44
N LEU A 308 1.98 -15.58 -12.87
CA LEU A 308 2.27 -15.64 -11.43
C LEU A 308 1.20 -14.94 -10.60
N VAL A 309 0.73 -13.75 -11.01
CA VAL A 309 -0.37 -13.07 -10.32
C VAL A 309 -1.64 -13.93 -10.35
N ALA A 310 -1.97 -14.55 -11.49
CA ALA A 310 -3.12 -15.46 -11.61
C ALA A 310 -3.00 -16.69 -10.69
N ARG A 311 -1.79 -17.28 -10.57
CA ARG A 311 -1.53 -18.36 -9.59
C ARG A 311 -1.67 -17.86 -8.15
N GLY A 312 -1.25 -16.64 -7.87
CA GLY A 312 -1.46 -15.95 -6.58
C GLY A 312 -2.95 -15.86 -6.22
N VAL A 313 -3.80 -15.37 -7.13
CA VAL A 313 -5.27 -15.30 -6.92
C VAL A 313 -5.88 -16.68 -6.67
N ALA A 314 -5.42 -17.71 -7.38
CA ALA A 314 -5.91 -19.08 -7.21
C ALA A 314 -5.49 -19.72 -5.87
N ALA A 315 -4.34 -19.33 -5.34
CA ALA A 315 -3.79 -19.80 -4.06
C ALA A 315 -4.19 -18.93 -2.85
N LEU A 316 -4.65 -17.70 -3.09
CA LEU A 316 -4.99 -16.71 -2.07
C LEU A 316 -6.01 -17.25 -1.07
N THR A 317 -5.77 -16.96 0.21
CA THR A 317 -6.68 -17.23 1.32
C THR A 317 -7.03 -15.94 2.06
N PHE A 318 -8.20 -15.88 2.70
CA PHE A 318 -8.57 -14.77 3.56
C PHE A 318 -7.70 -14.71 4.84
N ARG A 319 -7.23 -15.88 5.30
CA ARG A 319 -6.42 -16.02 6.53
C ARG A 319 -5.03 -15.41 6.39
N GLU A 320 -4.36 -15.56 5.25
CA GLU A 320 -3.02 -14.95 5.04
C GLU A 320 -3.06 -13.41 5.00
N LEU A 321 -4.26 -12.82 4.88
CA LEU A 321 -4.49 -11.38 4.96
C LEU A 321 -4.83 -10.90 6.38
N CYS A 322 -5.14 -11.82 7.30
CA CYS A 322 -5.46 -11.52 8.70
C CYS A 322 -4.27 -11.86 9.60
N VAL A 323 -3.56 -10.85 10.12
CA VAL A 323 -2.23 -11.03 10.75
C VAL A 323 -2.20 -12.12 11.84
N PRO A 324 -3.13 -12.18 12.82
CA PRO A 324 -3.08 -13.22 13.85
C PRO A 324 -3.26 -14.64 13.29
N GLU A 325 -4.07 -14.80 12.24
CA GLU A 325 -4.33 -16.09 11.61
C GLU A 325 -3.15 -16.53 10.73
N ASP A 326 -2.56 -15.61 9.96
CA ASP A 326 -1.34 -15.83 9.18
C ASP A 326 -0.17 -16.28 10.07
N VAL A 327 0.09 -15.55 11.17
CA VAL A 327 1.15 -15.87 12.13
C VAL A 327 0.94 -17.24 12.80
N ALA A 328 -0.31 -17.59 13.12
CA ALA A 328 -0.66 -18.89 13.69
C ALA A 328 -0.56 -20.03 12.67
N GLU A 329 -1.06 -19.85 11.44
CA GLU A 329 -1.05 -20.88 10.39
C GLU A 329 0.36 -21.18 9.88
N ARG A 330 1.24 -20.16 9.84
CA ARG A 330 2.65 -20.34 9.52
C ARG A 330 3.46 -20.95 10.68
N ASP A 331 2.89 -21.01 11.89
CA ASP A 331 3.50 -21.53 13.12
C ASP A 331 4.80 -20.77 13.45
N VAL A 332 4.74 -19.44 13.48
CA VAL A 332 5.90 -18.52 13.63
C VAL A 332 5.80 -17.54 14.81
N GLY A 333 4.83 -17.74 15.71
CA GLY A 333 4.55 -16.84 16.83
C GLY A 333 5.66 -16.74 17.90
N ASP A 334 6.58 -17.70 17.97
CA ASP A 334 7.64 -17.81 18.98
C ASP A 334 9.05 -17.39 18.48
N ILE A 335 9.20 -17.09 17.18
CA ILE A 335 10.53 -16.78 16.60
C ILE A 335 11.08 -15.48 17.20
N PRO A 336 12.28 -15.47 17.80
CA PRO A 336 12.89 -14.25 18.32
C PRO A 336 13.33 -13.31 17.18
N GLY A 337 13.26 -12.00 17.40
CA GLY A 337 13.71 -10.99 16.42
C GLY A 337 12.81 -10.86 15.19
N TYR A 338 11.58 -11.39 15.21
CA TYR A 338 10.64 -11.31 14.10
C TYR A 338 9.85 -9.99 14.14
N HIS A 339 10.55 -8.86 14.03
CA HIS A 339 9.99 -7.52 14.22
C HIS A 339 8.73 -7.23 13.38
N TYR A 340 8.67 -7.71 12.13
CA TYR A 340 7.45 -7.57 11.31
C TYR A 340 6.22 -8.20 11.97
N ARG A 341 6.35 -9.39 12.61
CA ARG A 341 5.23 -10.03 13.31
C ARG A 341 4.78 -9.16 14.48
N ASP A 342 5.74 -8.72 15.29
CA ASP A 342 5.48 -8.00 16.54
C ASP A 342 4.77 -6.67 16.23
N ASP A 343 5.35 -5.86 15.35
CA ASP A 343 4.77 -4.59 14.90
C ASP A 343 3.41 -4.79 14.19
N ALA A 344 3.28 -5.83 13.35
CA ALA A 344 2.04 -6.09 12.61
C ALA A 344 0.89 -6.55 13.51
N LEU A 345 1.16 -7.27 14.61
CA LEU A 345 0.15 -7.65 15.59
C LEU A 345 -0.35 -6.42 16.36
N GLU A 346 0.54 -5.57 16.86
CA GLU A 346 0.15 -4.34 17.56
C GLU A 346 -0.67 -3.40 16.66
N ILE A 347 -0.24 -3.21 15.41
CA ILE A 347 -0.97 -2.37 14.44
C ILE A 347 -2.31 -3.02 14.04
N TRP A 348 -2.37 -4.35 13.91
CA TRP A 348 -3.61 -5.08 13.65
C TRP A 348 -4.63 -4.88 14.78
N ASP A 349 -4.21 -5.04 16.04
CA ASP A 349 -5.09 -4.89 17.21
C ASP A 349 -5.56 -3.44 17.38
N ALA A 350 -4.70 -2.46 17.10
CA ALA A 350 -5.09 -1.04 17.08
C ALA A 350 -6.14 -0.73 16.01
N ILE A 351 -5.97 -1.25 14.78
CA ILE A 351 -6.96 -1.10 13.71
C ILE A 351 -8.25 -1.85 14.07
N HIS A 352 -8.16 -3.05 14.64
CA HIS A 352 -9.32 -3.85 15.06
C HIS A 352 -10.16 -3.08 16.09
N SER A 353 -9.53 -2.54 17.13
CA SER A 353 -10.22 -1.77 18.17
C SER A 353 -10.86 -0.50 17.61
N TYR A 354 -10.18 0.22 16.70
CA TYR A 354 -10.75 1.37 16.00
C TYR A 354 -11.99 0.98 15.17
N VAL A 355 -11.89 -0.09 14.37
CA VAL A 355 -12.98 -0.58 13.52
C VAL A 355 -14.15 -1.08 14.36
N GLU A 356 -13.90 -1.81 15.45
CA GLU A 356 -14.91 -2.28 16.40
C GLU A 356 -15.70 -1.12 16.99
N GLY A 357 -15.00 -0.07 17.46
CA GLY A 357 -15.62 1.15 17.95
C GLY A 357 -16.50 1.84 16.91
N ILE A 358 -16.05 1.93 15.65
CA ILE A 358 -16.85 2.50 14.56
C ILE A 358 -18.07 1.62 14.22
N VAL A 359 -17.90 0.30 14.09
CA VAL A 359 -19.01 -0.62 13.77
C VAL A 359 -20.08 -0.58 14.86
N ALA A 360 -19.69 -0.53 16.13
CA ALA A 360 -20.62 -0.45 17.27
C ALA A 360 -21.47 0.84 17.30
N LEU A 361 -21.05 1.93 16.64
CA LEU A 361 -21.84 3.16 16.52
C LEU A 361 -22.97 3.05 15.48
N PHE A 362 -22.86 2.16 14.50
CA PHE A 362 -23.78 2.05 13.36
C PHE A 362 -24.56 0.73 13.31
N TYR A 363 -24.07 -0.32 13.98
CA TYR A 363 -24.70 -1.64 14.06
C TYR A 363 -24.79 -2.07 15.54
N ALA A 364 -26.01 -2.05 16.09
CA ALA A 364 -26.29 -2.40 17.47
C ALA A 364 -26.23 -3.92 17.72
N GLU A 365 -26.60 -4.70 16.71
CA GLU A 365 -26.70 -6.17 16.76
C GLU A 365 -26.33 -6.80 15.42
N ASP A 366 -26.12 -8.12 15.42
CA ASP A 366 -25.65 -8.88 14.25
C ASP A 366 -26.69 -8.95 13.12
N SER A 367 -27.98 -8.94 13.47
CA SER A 367 -29.11 -8.83 12.54
C SER A 367 -29.00 -7.60 11.63
N GLU A 368 -28.60 -6.44 12.16
CA GLU A 368 -28.46 -5.23 11.35
C GLU A 368 -27.33 -5.33 10.31
N VAL A 369 -26.31 -6.16 10.54
CA VAL A 369 -25.26 -6.48 9.56
C VAL A 369 -25.81 -7.43 8.49
N ALA A 370 -26.49 -8.50 8.92
CA ALA A 370 -27.07 -9.50 8.03
C ALA A 370 -28.18 -8.95 7.11
N GLU A 371 -28.96 -7.97 7.59
CA GLU A 371 -30.04 -7.32 6.85
C GLU A 371 -29.60 -6.15 5.95
N ASP A 372 -28.34 -5.70 6.03
CA ASP A 372 -27.86 -4.59 5.19
C ASP A 372 -27.56 -5.05 3.76
N GLU A 373 -28.60 -5.02 2.90
CA GLU A 373 -28.53 -5.39 1.47
C GLU A 373 -27.35 -4.72 0.73
N GLU A 374 -26.99 -3.47 1.06
CA GLU A 374 -25.93 -2.74 0.38
C GLU A 374 -24.54 -3.24 0.81
N LEU A 375 -24.39 -3.57 2.10
CA LEU A 375 -23.20 -4.24 2.63
C LEU A 375 -23.03 -5.65 2.04
N GLN A 376 -24.12 -6.42 1.93
CA GLN A 376 -24.10 -7.76 1.33
C GLN A 376 -23.74 -7.71 -0.17
N GLU A 377 -24.30 -6.77 -0.93
CA GLU A 377 -23.89 -6.54 -2.32
C GLU A 377 -22.41 -6.13 -2.43
N TRP A 378 -21.90 -5.31 -1.50
CA TRP A 378 -20.49 -4.87 -1.49
C TRP A 378 -19.49 -6.00 -1.22
N VAL A 379 -19.71 -6.83 -0.19
CA VAL A 379 -18.83 -7.98 0.09
C VAL A 379 -18.96 -9.06 -1.00
N GLY A 380 -20.17 -9.29 -1.51
CA GLY A 380 -20.39 -10.19 -2.65
C GLY A 380 -19.71 -9.73 -3.94
N GLU A 381 -19.61 -8.42 -4.18
CA GLU A 381 -18.88 -7.85 -5.32
C GLU A 381 -17.36 -8.06 -5.15
N ILE A 382 -16.81 -7.85 -3.96
CA ILE A 382 -15.40 -8.13 -3.65
C ILE A 382 -15.09 -9.62 -3.83
N PHE A 383 -15.95 -10.51 -3.34
CA PHE A 383 -15.79 -11.96 -3.53
C PHE A 383 -15.81 -12.34 -5.03
N THR A 384 -16.81 -11.86 -5.77
CA THR A 384 -17.05 -12.24 -7.17
C THR A 384 -15.95 -11.73 -8.11
N TYR A 385 -15.45 -10.51 -7.89
CA TYR A 385 -14.57 -9.82 -8.84
C TYR A 385 -13.15 -9.57 -8.34
N GLY A 386 -12.97 -9.45 -7.02
CA GLY A 386 -11.65 -9.30 -6.38
C GLY A 386 -10.91 -10.64 -6.26
N VAL A 387 -11.61 -11.69 -5.81
CA VAL A 387 -11.05 -13.05 -5.68
C VAL A 387 -11.70 -14.07 -6.64
N LEU A 388 -12.37 -13.58 -7.69
CA LEU A 388 -12.92 -14.35 -8.81
C LEU A 388 -13.90 -15.47 -8.40
N GLY A 389 -14.63 -15.29 -7.30
CA GLY A 389 -15.55 -16.29 -6.76
C GLY A 389 -14.85 -17.56 -6.22
N ASN A 390 -13.56 -17.49 -5.88
CA ASN A 390 -12.78 -18.62 -5.41
C ASN A 390 -13.22 -19.04 -3.98
N GLU A 391 -14.21 -19.91 -3.86
CA GLU A 391 -14.69 -20.45 -2.58
C GLU A 391 -13.56 -21.03 -1.70
N LYS A 392 -12.51 -21.61 -2.31
CA LYS A 392 -11.37 -22.20 -1.59
C LYS A 392 -10.52 -21.16 -0.85
N SER A 393 -10.63 -19.88 -1.21
CA SER A 393 -9.95 -18.80 -0.50
C SER A 393 -10.50 -18.57 0.91
N GLY A 394 -11.74 -19.00 1.19
CA GLY A 394 -12.41 -18.68 2.45
C GLY A 394 -12.70 -17.18 2.65
N PHE A 395 -12.63 -16.37 1.59
CA PHE A 395 -13.18 -15.01 1.62
C PHE A 395 -14.69 -15.06 1.84
N PRO A 396 -15.25 -14.19 2.70
CA PRO A 396 -16.69 -14.07 2.84
C PRO A 396 -17.30 -13.57 1.52
N SER A 397 -18.39 -14.20 1.10
CA SER A 397 -19.31 -13.69 0.06
C SER A 397 -20.50 -12.93 0.66
N GLN A 398 -20.71 -13.08 1.97
CA GLN A 398 -21.72 -12.44 2.81
C GLN A 398 -21.14 -12.25 4.23
N LEU A 399 -21.71 -11.35 5.02
CA LEU A 399 -21.32 -11.09 6.41
C LEU A 399 -22.58 -11.12 7.28
N HIS A 400 -22.61 -11.94 8.33
CA HIS A 400 -23.80 -12.19 9.15
C HIS A 400 -23.71 -11.65 10.58
N SER A 401 -22.54 -11.12 10.98
CA SER A 401 -22.32 -10.63 12.33
C SER A 401 -21.34 -9.46 12.40
N ARG A 402 -21.40 -8.69 13.49
CA ARG A 402 -20.47 -7.58 13.72
C ARG A 402 -19.01 -8.04 13.84
N PRO A 403 -18.65 -9.15 14.51
CA PRO A 403 -17.28 -9.66 14.50
C PRO A 403 -16.75 -10.00 13.11
N GLU A 404 -17.59 -10.54 12.22
CA GLU A 404 -17.21 -10.80 10.83
C GLU A 404 -16.95 -9.49 10.07
N LEU A 405 -17.84 -8.50 10.21
CA LEU A 405 -17.67 -7.18 9.60
C LEU A 405 -16.42 -6.46 10.13
N VAL A 406 -16.19 -6.45 11.44
CA VAL A 406 -15.01 -5.87 12.07
C VAL A 406 -13.73 -6.52 11.54
N LYS A 407 -13.67 -7.85 11.51
CA LYS A 407 -12.52 -8.58 10.95
C LYS A 407 -12.29 -8.25 9.47
N PHE A 408 -13.34 -8.20 8.66
CA PHE A 408 -13.23 -7.92 7.22
C PHE A 408 -12.76 -6.49 6.94
N LEU A 409 -13.29 -5.50 7.66
CA LEU A 409 -12.84 -4.10 7.57
C LEU A 409 -11.41 -3.91 8.09
N THR A 410 -11.04 -4.59 9.18
CA THR A 410 -9.67 -4.60 9.73
C THR A 410 -8.69 -5.14 8.69
N MET A 411 -9.02 -6.25 8.03
CA MET A 411 -8.23 -6.82 6.93
C MET A 411 -8.01 -5.81 5.79
N ILE A 412 -9.08 -5.14 5.33
CA ILE A 412 -8.99 -4.13 4.26
C ILE A 412 -8.08 -2.97 4.68
N ILE A 413 -8.31 -2.38 5.86
CA ILE A 413 -7.55 -1.23 6.34
C ILE A 413 -6.09 -1.60 6.55
N PHE A 414 -5.79 -2.75 7.16
CA PHE A 414 -4.42 -3.23 7.35
C PHE A 414 -3.71 -3.48 6.01
N CYS A 415 -4.37 -4.14 5.04
CA CYS A 415 -3.81 -4.39 3.72
C CYS A 415 -3.49 -3.09 2.96
N CYS A 416 -4.41 -2.13 2.97
CA CYS A 416 -4.26 -0.83 2.31
C CYS A 416 -3.34 0.17 3.05
N SER A 417 -2.81 -0.19 4.23
CA SER A 417 -1.91 0.67 5.02
C SER A 417 -0.65 -0.08 5.46
N ALA A 418 -0.67 -0.69 6.64
CA ALA A 418 0.49 -1.30 7.28
C ALA A 418 1.15 -2.40 6.45
N ARG A 419 0.37 -3.29 5.82
CA ARG A 419 0.90 -4.36 4.95
C ARG A 419 1.62 -3.78 3.75
N HIS A 420 0.98 -2.86 3.02
CA HIS A 420 1.58 -2.18 1.87
C HIS A 420 2.86 -1.45 2.27
N ALA A 421 2.81 -0.68 3.37
CA ALA A 421 3.96 0.05 3.89
C ALA A 421 5.14 -0.89 4.20
N ALA A 422 4.92 -2.02 4.87
CA ALA A 422 5.96 -2.98 5.20
C ALA A 422 6.64 -3.58 3.95
N VAL A 423 5.85 -3.96 2.94
CA VAL A 423 6.37 -4.66 1.73
C VAL A 423 6.78 -3.71 0.59
N ASN A 424 6.47 -2.41 0.71
CA ASN A 424 6.92 -1.35 -0.20
C ASN A 424 8.17 -0.65 0.32
N SER A 425 8.20 -0.24 1.60
CA SER A 425 9.26 0.65 2.12
C SER A 425 10.64 0.02 2.12
N GLY A 426 10.73 -1.30 2.26
CA GLY A 426 12.00 -2.04 2.17
C GLY A 426 12.61 -2.16 0.77
N GLN A 427 11.89 -1.83 -0.31
CA GLN A 427 12.40 -1.97 -1.69
C GLN A 427 13.53 -0.99 -2.01
N VAL A 428 13.39 0.23 -1.50
CA VAL A 428 14.47 1.22 -1.45
C VAL A 428 14.61 1.62 0.01
N ALA A 429 15.10 0.67 0.81
CA ALA A 429 15.81 0.85 2.07
C ALA A 429 16.06 2.34 2.41
N PRO A 430 15.14 3.05 3.08
CA PRO A 430 15.04 4.51 2.93
C PRO A 430 16.16 5.27 3.65
N GLY A 431 16.65 6.34 3.02
CA GLY A 431 17.59 7.28 3.66
C GLY A 431 16.91 8.26 4.61
N ASP A 432 15.63 8.57 4.38
CA ASP A 432 15.02 9.81 4.89
C ASP A 432 13.76 9.63 5.78
N THR A 433 13.21 8.43 5.98
CA THR A 433 11.98 8.28 6.79
C THR A 433 12.19 8.42 8.30
N TRP A 434 13.43 8.32 8.81
CA TRP A 434 13.71 8.61 10.22
C TRP A 434 13.51 10.09 10.60
N GLY A 435 13.45 11.00 9.61
CA GLY A 435 13.08 12.41 9.82
C GLY A 435 11.56 12.69 9.77
N HIS A 436 10.73 11.69 9.43
CA HIS A 436 9.28 11.84 9.23
C HIS A 436 8.44 10.73 9.88
N LEU A 437 8.94 10.14 10.97
CA LEU A 437 8.07 9.63 12.04
C LEU A 437 7.46 10.81 12.82
N GLY A 438 6.72 11.66 12.11
CA GLY A 438 5.72 12.52 12.72
C GLY A 438 4.52 11.66 13.10
N THR A 439 4.28 11.54 14.40
CA THR A 439 2.98 11.28 15.05
C THR A 439 1.89 10.60 14.19
N PRO A 440 1.52 9.34 14.48
CA PRO A 440 0.28 8.74 13.97
C PRO A 440 -0.93 9.55 14.45
N GLY A 441 -1.47 10.43 13.59
CA GLY A 441 -2.63 11.27 13.90
C GLY A 441 -2.75 12.55 13.06
N ASP A 442 -1.62 13.16 12.68
CA ASP A 442 -1.60 14.53 12.14
C ASP A 442 -1.90 14.62 10.63
N THR A 443 -3.08 14.17 10.23
CA THR A 443 -3.76 14.64 9.01
C THR A 443 -5.26 14.88 9.19
N TRP A 444 -5.76 14.88 10.43
CA TRP A 444 -7.14 15.24 10.76
C TRP A 444 -7.22 16.66 11.32
N GLY A 445 -7.68 17.58 10.48
CA GLY A 445 -7.93 18.97 10.84
C GLY A 445 -6.98 19.94 10.16
N HIS A 446 -7.43 20.52 9.05
CA HIS A 446 -7.40 21.97 8.81
C HIS A 446 -8.26 22.31 7.59
N LEU A 447 -9.57 22.34 7.81
CA LEU A 447 -10.52 23.01 6.92
C LEU A 447 -10.83 24.36 7.58
N GLY A 448 -10.07 25.40 7.22
CA GLY A 448 -10.07 26.66 7.95
C GLY A 448 -9.40 27.82 7.20
N THR A 449 -10.23 28.59 6.49
CA THR A 449 -10.00 29.97 5.97
C THR A 449 -8.89 30.23 4.95
N LEU A 450 -9.32 30.85 3.84
CA LEU A 450 -8.48 31.53 2.84
C LEU A 450 -7.83 32.81 3.39
N GLY A 451 -6.58 33.08 3.00
CA GLY A 451 -5.87 34.34 3.28
C GLY A 451 -4.79 34.63 2.23
N THR A 452 -5.11 35.53 1.30
CA THR A 452 -4.28 36.26 0.31
C THR A 452 -2.77 35.98 0.13
N PRO A 453 -2.26 35.85 -1.11
CA PRO A 453 -0.83 35.68 -1.41
C PRO A 453 -0.06 37.00 -1.59
N GLY A 454 1.21 37.01 -1.17
CA GLY A 454 2.20 38.03 -1.53
C GLY A 454 3.40 38.09 -0.59
N ASP A 455 4.59 37.70 -1.06
CA ASP A 455 5.81 38.56 -1.09
C ASP A 455 7.06 37.79 -1.56
N THR A 456 8.14 38.53 -1.83
CA THR A 456 9.10 38.24 -2.91
C THR A 456 10.57 38.06 -2.48
N TRP A 457 11.25 37.10 -3.14
CA TRP A 457 12.69 37.06 -3.50
C TRP A 457 13.77 36.92 -2.39
N GLY A 458 14.83 36.12 -2.65
CA GLY A 458 15.94 36.02 -1.68
C GLY A 458 17.14 35.07 -1.91
N GLN A 459 17.66 34.92 -3.15
CA GLN A 459 19.06 34.47 -3.48
C GLN A 459 19.67 33.14 -2.93
N TRP A 460 20.80 32.74 -3.53
CA TRP A 460 21.51 31.46 -3.34
C TRP A 460 22.70 31.56 -2.35
N GLY A 461 23.09 30.43 -1.76
CA GLY A 461 24.40 30.24 -1.10
C GLY A 461 24.71 28.76 -0.82
N HIS A 462 25.90 28.29 -1.19
CA HIS A 462 26.37 26.90 -1.01
C HIS A 462 27.39 26.75 0.14
N LEU A 463 27.64 25.49 0.53
CA LEU A 463 28.69 24.93 1.42
C LEU A 463 28.50 25.03 2.95
N GLY A 464 28.62 23.87 3.63
CA GLY A 464 28.89 23.79 5.07
C GLY A 464 28.44 22.53 5.81
N THR A 465 29.14 21.40 5.65
CA THR A 465 29.40 20.45 6.77
C THR A 465 30.71 20.88 7.46
N PRO A 466 31.02 20.53 8.75
CA PRO A 466 30.55 19.36 9.52
C PRO A 466 30.20 19.64 11.01
N GLY A 467 29.86 18.58 11.77
CA GLY A 467 30.07 18.56 13.24
C GLY A 467 29.08 17.72 14.06
N ASP A 468 29.50 16.54 14.52
CA ASP A 468 28.81 15.82 15.60
C ASP A 468 28.91 16.58 16.94
N THR A 469 27.90 16.48 17.80
CA THR A 469 28.11 16.65 19.25
C THR A 469 27.17 15.76 20.04
N TRP A 470 27.67 15.19 21.13
CA TRP A 470 26.98 14.20 21.96
C TRP A 470 25.85 14.81 22.82
N GLY A 471 24.80 14.03 23.07
CA GLY A 471 23.80 14.27 24.11
C GLY A 471 23.28 12.94 24.66
N HIS A 472 23.55 12.65 25.93
CA HIS A 472 23.07 11.43 26.61
C HIS A 472 21.75 11.65 27.36
N LEU A 473 21.04 10.53 27.58
CA LEU A 473 20.07 10.23 28.64
C LEU A 473 18.63 10.77 28.52
N GLY A 474 17.66 9.85 28.70
CA GLY A 474 16.25 10.13 28.93
C GLY A 474 15.31 8.96 28.61
N THR A 475 15.20 7.96 29.49
CA THR A 475 14.08 6.99 29.46
C THR A 475 12.78 7.62 29.94
N PRO A 476 11.60 7.22 29.43
CA PRO A 476 10.34 7.95 29.61
C PRO A 476 9.63 7.68 30.93
N GLY A 477 8.82 8.65 31.37
CA GLY A 477 7.90 8.53 32.51
C GLY A 477 6.90 9.68 32.59
N ASP A 478 5.62 9.34 32.46
CA ASP A 478 4.37 10.00 32.85
C ASP A 478 4.30 11.53 33.09
N THR A 479 3.44 12.19 32.31
CA THR A 479 2.95 13.55 32.57
C THR A 479 1.57 13.55 33.25
N TRP A 480 1.53 13.95 34.52
CA TRP A 480 0.35 14.59 35.12
C TRP A 480 0.72 15.99 35.60
N GLY A 481 -0.16 16.96 35.37
CA GLY A 481 0.18 18.39 35.39
C GLY A 481 0.43 18.98 36.79
N HIS A 482 1.39 19.91 36.86
CA HIS A 482 1.59 20.79 38.02
C HIS A 482 0.76 22.08 37.91
N LEU A 483 0.24 22.54 39.05
CA LEU A 483 -0.12 23.95 39.24
C LEU A 483 -0.01 24.34 40.73
N GLY A 484 0.90 25.27 41.04
CA GLY A 484 0.90 26.05 42.28
C GLY A 484 1.68 25.48 43.50
N THR A 485 2.93 25.89 43.65
CA THR A 485 3.54 26.08 44.99
C THR A 485 3.17 27.48 45.51
N PRO A 486 3.06 27.70 46.84
CA PRO A 486 4.22 28.22 47.57
C PRO A 486 4.36 27.81 49.05
N GLY A 487 5.60 27.79 49.55
CA GLY A 487 5.94 28.09 50.96
C GLY A 487 6.09 26.93 51.96
N THR A 488 7.30 26.72 52.46
CA THR A 488 7.59 26.20 53.81
C THR A 488 7.46 27.35 54.84
N PRO A 489 7.15 27.16 56.15
CA PRO A 489 7.73 26.20 57.14
C PRO A 489 6.64 25.30 57.79
N GLY A 490 6.88 24.38 58.75
CA GLY A 490 8.03 24.10 59.62
C GLY A 490 7.57 24.05 61.10
N ASP A 491 7.59 22.85 61.67
CA ASP A 491 7.49 22.45 63.10
C ASP A 491 6.20 22.60 63.95
N THR A 492 6.11 21.63 64.90
CA THR A 492 5.28 21.49 66.11
C THR A 492 3.80 21.09 65.97
N GLY A 493 3.32 20.26 66.93
CA GLY A 493 1.90 20.30 67.34
C GLY A 493 1.11 18.99 67.43
N ASP A 494 1.63 17.99 68.13
CA ASP A 494 0.90 17.05 69.00
C ASP A 494 -0.65 16.86 68.89
N THR A 495 -1.03 15.58 68.78
CA THR A 495 -2.05 14.87 69.59
C THR A 495 -3.56 14.90 69.29
N TRP A 496 -4.09 13.67 69.09
CA TRP A 496 -5.43 13.13 69.46
C TRP A 496 -6.66 13.70 68.70
N GLY A 497 -7.75 12.95 68.47
CA GLY A 497 -8.00 11.54 68.69
C GLY A 497 -9.46 11.13 68.40
N HIS A 498 -9.65 9.94 67.83
CA HIS A 498 -10.83 9.05 67.90
C HIS A 498 -12.28 9.49 67.56
N LEU A 499 -12.86 8.70 66.63
CA LEU A 499 -14.19 8.04 66.66
C LEU A 499 -15.50 8.89 66.68
N GLY A 500 -16.41 8.59 65.73
CA GLY A 500 -17.85 8.84 65.93
C GLY A 500 -18.74 8.98 64.69
N THR A 501 -19.07 7.87 64.02
CA THR A 501 -20.45 7.66 63.49
C THR A 501 -21.24 6.87 64.56
N PRO A 502 -22.59 6.76 64.56
CA PRO A 502 -23.56 6.94 63.44
C PRO A 502 -24.92 7.62 63.79
N GLY A 503 -25.86 7.65 62.83
CA GLY A 503 -27.29 7.35 63.12
C GLY A 503 -28.34 8.48 63.07
N ASP A 504 -29.12 8.49 61.99
CA ASP A 504 -30.58 8.68 61.86
C ASP A 504 -31.37 9.96 62.31
N THR A 505 -32.45 10.18 61.56
CA THR A 505 -33.48 11.26 61.54
C THR A 505 -34.57 11.07 62.65
N PRO A 506 -35.61 11.95 62.86
CA PRO A 506 -36.25 12.93 61.94
C PRO A 506 -36.79 14.27 62.52
N GLY A 507 -37.38 15.14 61.66
CA GLY A 507 -38.41 16.12 62.06
C GLY A 507 -38.38 17.53 61.38
N ASP A 508 -39.24 17.73 60.37
CA ASP A 508 -39.94 18.97 59.88
C ASP A 508 -39.26 20.36 59.98
N THR A 509 -39.21 21.20 58.93
CA THR A 509 -40.40 21.80 58.26
C THR A 509 -40.18 22.32 56.81
N TRP A 510 -41.07 21.88 55.90
CA TRP A 510 -41.78 22.60 54.81
C TRP A 510 -41.09 23.63 53.88
N GLY A 511 -41.14 23.37 52.55
CA GLY A 511 -40.84 24.34 51.48
C GLY A 511 -40.72 23.74 50.05
N HIS A 512 -41.82 23.21 49.49
CA HIS A 512 -41.90 22.48 48.20
C HIS A 512 -41.60 23.35 46.93
N LEU A 513 -40.92 22.87 45.87
CA LEU A 513 -41.34 21.96 44.76
C LEU A 513 -42.56 22.47 43.95
N GLY A 514 -42.65 22.43 42.60
CA GLY A 514 -41.75 21.84 41.58
C GLY A 514 -42.18 22.15 40.12
N THR A 515 -41.76 21.33 39.15
CA THR A 515 -42.04 21.35 37.68
C THR A 515 -43.34 20.57 37.31
N PRO A 516 -43.62 20.20 36.03
CA PRO A 516 -43.91 20.98 34.80
C PRO A 516 -45.35 20.71 34.24
N GLY A 517 -45.79 21.35 33.13
CA GLY A 517 -47.06 20.97 32.45
C GLY A 517 -47.50 21.81 31.24
N ASP A 518 -48.24 21.18 30.31
CA ASP A 518 -48.72 21.71 29.02
C ASP A 518 -50.12 22.41 29.05
N THR A 519 -50.48 23.00 27.89
CA THR A 519 -51.84 23.39 27.40
C THR A 519 -52.40 24.79 27.70
N GLY A 520 -53.06 25.40 26.69
CA GLY A 520 -54.28 26.19 26.94
C GLY A 520 -54.34 27.68 26.56
N ASP A 521 -54.28 28.00 25.26
CA ASP A 521 -55.11 29.02 24.57
C ASP A 521 -55.34 30.47 25.10
N THR A 522 -54.76 31.41 24.33
CA THR A 522 -55.40 32.61 23.73
C THR A 522 -55.92 33.80 24.57
N TRP A 523 -55.37 35.01 24.33
CA TRP A 523 -55.96 36.11 23.53
C TRP A 523 -55.20 37.44 23.79
N GLY A 524 -54.80 38.16 22.74
CA GLY A 524 -54.09 39.46 22.90
C GLY A 524 -53.29 39.94 21.69
N HIS A 525 -53.89 40.01 20.50
CA HIS A 525 -53.24 40.52 19.28
C HIS A 525 -52.88 42.03 19.38
N TRP A 526 -51.82 42.45 18.68
CA TRP A 526 -51.91 43.22 17.40
C TRP A 526 -50.50 43.50 16.81
N GLY A 527 -50.29 43.17 15.52
CA GLY A 527 -49.02 43.43 14.79
C GLY A 527 -48.69 42.40 13.70
N GLN A 528 -49.10 42.65 12.45
CA GLN A 528 -49.05 41.73 11.30
C GLN A 528 -48.84 42.59 10.01
N TRP A 529 -48.26 42.19 8.87
CA TRP A 529 -48.00 40.91 8.17
C TRP A 529 -46.54 40.87 7.63
N GLY A 530 -46.00 39.85 6.95
CA GLY A 530 -46.57 38.60 6.41
C GLY A 530 -45.52 37.60 5.87
N HIS A 531 -46.00 36.47 5.33
CA HIS A 531 -45.20 35.31 4.90
C HIS A 531 -44.71 35.37 3.45
N LEU A 532 -43.65 34.61 3.12
CA LEU A 532 -43.47 34.00 1.79
C LEU A 532 -42.66 32.69 1.87
N GLY A 533 -43.22 31.62 1.30
CA GLY A 533 -42.84 30.23 1.58
C GLY A 533 -41.72 29.61 0.74
N THR A 534 -41.47 28.33 1.04
CA THR A 534 -40.77 27.36 0.18
C THR A 534 -41.55 27.08 -1.11
N PRO A 535 -40.86 26.89 -2.24
CA PRO A 535 -41.07 25.67 -3.01
C PRO A 535 -39.80 25.11 -3.70
N GLY A 536 -39.91 23.90 -4.27
CA GLY A 536 -38.92 23.30 -5.16
C GLY A 536 -39.48 22.97 -6.56
N ASP A 537 -38.68 22.23 -7.34
CA ASP A 537 -38.95 21.58 -8.64
C ASP A 537 -38.87 22.39 -9.96
N THR A 538 -37.77 22.12 -10.68
CA THR A 538 -37.54 21.95 -12.15
C THR A 538 -38.42 22.62 -13.23
N TRP A 539 -37.75 23.37 -14.12
CA TRP A 539 -38.01 23.50 -15.58
C TRP A 539 -36.65 23.66 -16.31
N GLY A 540 -36.43 23.35 -17.60
CA GLY A 540 -37.33 22.91 -18.67
C GLY A 540 -37.23 23.84 -19.90
N HIS A 541 -36.69 23.35 -21.03
CA HIS A 541 -36.42 24.14 -22.27
C HIS A 541 -37.62 24.89 -22.87
N TRP A 542 -37.32 26.00 -23.59
CA TRP A 542 -37.82 26.47 -24.91
C TRP A 542 -36.71 27.41 -25.49
N GLY A 543 -36.58 27.73 -26.78
CA GLY A 543 -37.36 27.38 -27.97
C GLY A 543 -37.58 28.59 -28.90
N HIS A 544 -37.14 28.51 -30.16
CA HIS A 544 -37.32 29.48 -31.29
C HIS A 544 -36.46 30.76 -31.34
N LEU A 545 -36.35 31.49 -32.47
CA LEU A 545 -36.13 31.18 -33.91
C LEU A 545 -36.09 32.54 -34.65
N GLY A 546 -35.11 32.81 -35.53
CA GLY A 546 -35.14 34.06 -36.33
C GLY A 546 -33.87 34.43 -37.10
N THR A 547 -33.87 34.17 -38.40
CA THR A 547 -33.04 34.83 -39.43
C THR A 547 -33.97 35.51 -40.44
N PRO A 548 -33.61 36.69 -40.96
CA PRO A 548 -32.87 36.82 -42.24
C PRO A 548 -31.83 37.97 -42.21
N GLY A 549 -30.99 38.24 -43.22
CA GLY A 549 -30.79 37.68 -44.57
C GLY A 549 -29.58 38.34 -45.27
N ASP A 550 -29.28 37.94 -46.52
CA ASP A 550 -28.10 38.37 -47.30
C ASP A 550 -28.06 39.87 -47.69
N THR A 551 -26.86 40.47 -47.83
CA THR A 551 -26.21 40.70 -49.16
C THR A 551 -24.81 41.36 -49.11
N ARG A 552 -24.08 41.20 -50.22
CA ARG A 552 -22.73 41.65 -50.62
C ARG A 552 -22.48 43.16 -50.52
N ASP A 553 -21.21 43.59 -50.44
CA ASP A 553 -20.59 44.38 -51.53
C ASP A 553 -19.04 44.43 -51.51
N THR A 554 -18.43 45.04 -52.53
CA THR A 554 -17.14 44.60 -53.14
C THR A 554 -16.25 45.78 -53.65
N TRP A 555 -14.96 45.51 -53.98
CA TRP A 555 -13.97 46.30 -54.79
C TRP A 555 -13.05 47.32 -54.07
N GLY A 556 -11.80 47.50 -54.58
CA GLY A 556 -10.87 48.52 -54.03
C GLY A 556 -9.41 48.71 -54.56
N HIS A 557 -8.86 47.83 -55.41
CA HIS A 557 -7.66 48.00 -56.30
C HIS A 557 -6.34 48.78 -55.92
N LEU A 558 -5.22 48.14 -56.35
CA LEU A 558 -3.94 48.68 -56.89
C LEU A 558 -2.85 49.30 -55.98
N GLY A 559 -1.60 48.84 -56.19
CA GLY A 559 -0.35 49.53 -55.78
C GLY A 559 0.83 48.58 -55.53
N THR A 560 1.89 48.66 -56.35
CA THR A 560 3.03 47.70 -56.36
C THR A 560 4.33 48.20 -55.70
N LEU A 561 5.14 47.23 -55.25
CA LEU A 561 6.60 47.22 -55.06
C LEU A 561 7.21 47.90 -53.81
N GLY A 562 7.91 47.08 -53.00
CA GLY A 562 8.85 47.52 -51.96
C GLY A 562 9.11 46.46 -50.88
N THR A 563 10.24 45.75 -50.96
CA THR A 563 10.81 44.93 -49.87
C THR A 563 12.32 45.25 -49.74
N PRO A 564 13.02 44.89 -48.65
CA PRO A 564 12.55 44.40 -47.33
C PRO A 564 13.05 45.28 -46.15
N GLY A 565 12.57 45.01 -44.93
CA GLY A 565 13.13 45.55 -43.69
C GLY A 565 12.55 44.87 -42.45
N ASP A 566 13.38 44.17 -41.68
CA ASP A 566 12.95 43.43 -40.49
C ASP A 566 12.51 44.35 -39.35
N THR A 567 11.39 44.07 -38.68
CA THR A 567 11.36 43.45 -37.33
C THR A 567 10.01 43.62 -36.62
N ARG A 568 9.55 42.53 -36.00
CA ARG A 568 8.75 42.45 -34.76
C ARG A 568 7.43 43.22 -34.65
N ASP A 569 6.35 42.47 -34.82
CA ASP A 569 5.01 42.65 -34.21
C ASP A 569 4.31 41.28 -34.22
N THR A 570 3.40 40.87 -33.32
CA THR A 570 3.08 41.28 -31.94
C THR A 570 2.50 40.05 -31.21
N TRP A 571 1.86 40.23 -30.04
CA TRP A 571 1.16 39.20 -29.27
C TRP A 571 -0.04 38.56 -30.00
N GLY A 572 -0.34 37.30 -29.69
CA GLY A 572 -1.48 36.56 -30.29
C GLY A 572 -1.96 35.33 -29.48
N HIS A 573 -2.79 35.60 -28.47
CA HIS A 573 -3.82 34.76 -27.82
C HIS A 573 -3.86 33.22 -27.95
N LEU A 574 -3.93 32.57 -26.77
CA LEU A 574 -4.90 31.51 -26.38
C LEU A 574 -5.31 30.47 -27.44
N GLY A 575 -4.58 29.36 -27.47
CA GLY A 575 -5.07 28.06 -27.93
C GLY A 575 -5.27 27.08 -26.77
N THR A 576 -6.37 26.34 -26.78
CA THR A 576 -6.71 25.26 -25.84
C THR A 576 -5.60 24.19 -25.69
N PRO A 577 -5.31 23.67 -24.48
CA PRO A 577 -4.49 22.48 -24.33
C PRO A 577 -5.23 21.23 -24.83
N GLY A 578 -4.98 20.86 -26.08
CA GLY A 578 -5.23 19.50 -26.55
C GLY A 578 -4.21 18.54 -25.96
N THR A 579 -4.66 17.33 -25.60
CA THR A 579 -3.88 16.08 -25.54
C THR A 579 -2.36 16.21 -25.35
N LEU A 580 -1.90 16.31 -24.10
CA LEU A 580 -0.53 15.96 -23.72
C LEU A 580 -0.40 14.43 -23.54
N GLY A 581 -0.66 13.71 -24.61
CA GLY A 581 -0.16 12.35 -24.80
C GLY A 581 0.91 12.42 -25.89
N ASP A 582 2.18 12.54 -25.48
CA ASP A 582 3.39 12.21 -26.25
C ASP A 582 4.64 12.68 -25.48
N THR A 583 5.11 11.85 -24.53
CA THR A 583 6.50 11.92 -24.05
C THR A 583 7.05 10.56 -23.57
N TRP A 584 6.38 9.48 -23.98
CA TRP A 584 6.83 8.11 -23.78
C TRP A 584 6.67 7.36 -25.10
N GLY A 585 7.78 7.16 -25.81
CA GLY A 585 7.81 6.44 -27.09
C GLY A 585 8.32 7.27 -28.27
N HIS A 586 9.62 7.59 -28.30
CA HIS A 586 10.41 7.68 -29.53
C HIS A 586 11.93 7.76 -29.22
N LEU A 587 12.52 6.63 -28.83
CA LEU A 587 13.97 6.41 -28.96
C LEU A 587 14.25 4.95 -29.34
N GLY A 588 14.44 4.72 -30.64
CA GLY A 588 14.96 3.46 -31.18
C GLY A 588 13.92 2.50 -31.78
N THR A 589 13.68 2.60 -33.08
CA THR A 589 13.29 1.43 -33.88
C THR A 589 14.49 0.47 -33.99
N PRO A 590 14.28 -0.86 -33.98
CA PRO A 590 15.36 -1.84 -34.12
C PRO A 590 15.84 -1.90 -35.57
N GLY A 591 16.82 -1.06 -35.91
CA GLY A 591 17.26 -0.82 -37.28
C GLY A 591 18.78 -0.73 -37.45
N GLY A 592 19.55 -1.57 -36.75
CA GLY A 592 21.00 -1.62 -36.92
C GLY A 592 21.68 -2.68 -36.07
N ARG A 593 22.33 -3.66 -36.73
CA ARG A 593 23.32 -4.52 -36.06
C ARG A 593 24.55 -3.70 -35.70
N ILE A 594 24.53 -3.05 -34.54
CA ILE A 594 25.76 -2.49 -33.96
C ILE A 594 26.48 -3.64 -33.24
N ASN A 595 27.42 -4.28 -33.94
CA ASN A 595 28.42 -5.15 -33.32
C ASN A 595 29.36 -4.31 -32.44
N GLN A 596 28.90 -3.86 -31.27
CA GLN A 596 29.80 -3.40 -30.21
C GLN A 596 30.32 -4.63 -29.47
N THR A 597 31.41 -5.18 -29.99
CA THR A 597 32.20 -6.21 -29.30
C THR A 597 32.63 -5.67 -27.94
N CYS A 598 32.24 -6.35 -26.87
CA CYS A 598 32.82 -6.11 -25.56
C CYS A 598 34.35 -6.26 -25.65
N PRO A 599 35.15 -5.35 -25.08
CA PRO A 599 36.59 -5.56 -25.01
C PRO A 599 36.85 -6.80 -24.17
N SER A 600 37.34 -7.86 -24.81
CA SER A 600 37.78 -9.07 -24.13
C SER A 600 39.01 -8.73 -23.30
N GLY A 601 38.83 -8.57 -21.98
CA GLY A 601 39.94 -8.53 -21.04
C GLY A 601 40.71 -9.85 -21.13
N SER A 602 41.93 -9.81 -21.65
CA SER A 602 42.88 -10.91 -21.55
C SER A 602 43.21 -11.14 -20.08
N ALA A 603 43.37 -12.42 -19.72
CA ALA A 603 43.59 -12.92 -18.36
C ALA A 603 44.82 -12.34 -17.65
#